data_AF-T0QM08-F1
#
_entry.id   AF-T0QM08-F1
#
_cell.length_a   1.000
_cell.length_b   1.000
_cell.length_c   1.000
_cell.angle_alpha   90.00
_cell.angle_beta   90.00
_cell.angle_gamma   90.00
#
_symmetry.space_group_name_H-M   'P 1'
#
loop_
_entity.id
_entity.type
_entity.pdbx_description
1 polymer ?
#
loop_
_entity_poly.entity_id
_entity_poly.type
_entity_poly.pdbx_seq_one_letter_code
_entity_poly.pdbx_strand_id
1 'polypeptide(L)'
;METPPTCTQVTTGFQASRKPPATVDSIKQAFEDISFDRMRRHLTASKKPFVVISGVSVEVFNAYFEDDEAAPVALRFVDLVNGSIIITDFPSEAHEYFIGNFESEFLHASGNHKEVRKSGSFTASRGQGIMKKAADATFGPMHDTLNRGPRPTLDEGPPRVLRDVSDWVTLAVEVGYAQAWTGLLVAGNWWSNYVGVKYVVLARIDEEATTLEYRLYEIVLVGDLAVPSQQGTLTVEDDAAAGDHTLRFDTRVVLAIPPGLDLPPQMNDFCNVNLLDLLQETRRSMING
;
A
#
# COMPACT_ATOMS: atom_id res chain seq x y z
N MET A 1 -27.21 44.22 51.76
CA MET A 1 -26.12 43.76 50.88
C MET A 1 -25.47 42.58 51.57
N GLU A 2 -25.99 41.39 51.28
CA GLU A 2 -25.46 40.13 51.80
C GLU A 2 -24.55 39.51 50.72
N THR A 3 -23.33 39.17 51.09
CA THR A 3 -22.37 38.43 50.26
C THR A 3 -22.75 36.95 50.19
N PRO A 4 -22.72 36.30 49.02
CA PRO A 4 -22.97 34.86 48.91
C PRO A 4 -21.72 34.05 49.30
N PRO A 5 -21.87 32.78 49.71
CA PRO A 5 -20.77 31.95 50.17
C PRO A 5 -19.97 31.37 48.99
N THR A 6 -18.66 31.31 49.17
CA THR A 6 -17.69 30.74 48.22
C THR A 6 -17.86 29.22 48.14
N CYS A 7 -18.15 28.72 46.94
CA CYS A 7 -18.18 27.29 46.62
C CYS A 7 -16.75 26.79 46.41
N THR A 8 -16.22 26.02 47.36
CA THR A 8 -14.93 25.33 47.21
C THR A 8 -15.12 24.09 46.36
N GLN A 9 -14.70 24.14 45.09
CA GLN A 9 -14.62 22.94 44.26
C GLN A 9 -13.46 22.06 44.73
N VAL A 10 -13.78 20.89 45.25
CA VAL A 10 -12.83 19.80 45.49
C VAL A 10 -12.56 19.16 44.13
N THR A 11 -11.42 19.48 43.52
CA THR A 11 -10.95 18.78 42.31
C THR A 11 -10.23 17.50 42.76
N THR A 12 -10.95 16.38 42.78
CA THR A 12 -10.35 15.05 42.89
C THR A 12 -9.61 14.73 41.58
N GLY A 13 -8.29 14.85 41.61
CA GLY A 13 -7.42 14.44 40.52
C GLY A 13 -7.46 12.91 40.36
N PHE A 14 -8.24 12.43 39.40
CA PHE A 14 -8.09 11.08 38.86
C PHE A 14 -6.83 11.06 37.99
N GLN A 15 -5.67 10.75 38.57
CA GLN A 15 -4.50 10.36 37.79
C GLN A 15 -4.78 8.97 37.22
N ALA A 16 -5.33 8.91 36.00
CA ALA A 16 -5.26 7.71 35.19
C ALA A 16 -3.78 7.33 35.09
N SER A 17 -3.40 6.12 35.53
CA SER A 17 -2.03 5.63 35.38
C SER A 17 -1.70 5.61 33.89
N ARG A 18 -1.01 6.64 33.40
CA ARG A 18 -0.52 6.65 32.02
C ARG A 18 0.49 5.51 31.93
N LYS A 19 0.15 4.46 31.18
CA LYS A 19 1.16 3.49 30.75
C LYS A 19 2.33 4.28 30.13
N PRO A 20 3.58 3.89 30.41
CA PRO A 20 4.72 4.52 29.77
C PRO A 20 4.58 4.45 28.24
N PRO A 21 5.09 5.44 27.49
CA PRO A 21 5.09 5.40 26.03
C PRO A 21 5.75 4.10 25.53
N ALA A 22 5.24 3.56 24.44
CA ALA A 22 5.84 2.38 23.82
C ALA A 22 7.23 2.71 23.26
N THR A 23 8.14 1.74 23.35
CA THR A 23 9.51 1.78 22.80
C THR A 23 9.66 0.76 21.68
N VAL A 24 10.76 0.83 20.92
CA VAL A 24 11.10 -0.18 19.89
C VAL A 24 11.14 -1.59 20.50
N ASP A 25 11.73 -1.75 21.68
CA ASP A 25 11.80 -3.05 22.36
C ASP A 25 10.42 -3.56 22.78
N SER A 26 9.50 -2.68 23.17
CA SER A 26 8.12 -3.08 23.46
C SER A 26 7.37 -3.55 22.20
N ILE A 27 7.69 -2.99 21.02
CA ILE A 27 7.13 -3.45 19.74
C ILE A 27 7.69 -4.83 19.40
N LYS A 28 9.01 -5.04 19.52
CA LYS A 28 9.66 -6.34 19.31
C LYS A 28 9.01 -7.43 20.14
N GLN A 29 8.91 -7.22 21.47
CA GLN A 29 8.27 -8.16 22.37
C GLN A 29 6.81 -8.42 21.98
N ALA A 30 6.06 -7.37 21.63
CA ALA A 30 4.66 -7.52 21.25
C ALA A 30 4.48 -8.36 19.98
N PHE A 31 5.39 -8.28 19.00
CA PHE A 31 5.37 -9.15 17.83
C PHE A 31 5.80 -10.58 18.15
N GLU A 32 6.82 -10.78 18.99
CA GLU A 32 7.25 -12.11 19.45
C GLU A 32 6.15 -12.86 20.21
N ASP A 33 5.30 -12.13 20.93
CA ASP A 33 4.16 -12.68 21.67
C ASP A 33 2.97 -13.06 20.77
N ILE A 34 3.00 -12.73 19.47
CA ILE A 34 1.93 -13.08 18.53
C ILE A 34 2.03 -14.54 18.13
N SER A 35 0.96 -15.30 18.40
CA SER A 35 0.72 -16.56 17.70
C SER A 35 0.22 -16.29 16.29
N PHE A 36 1.01 -16.65 15.28
CA PHE A 36 0.66 -16.45 13.86
C PHE A 36 -0.67 -17.14 13.48
N ASP A 37 -0.93 -18.34 14.00
CA ASP A 37 -2.21 -19.06 13.80
C ASP A 37 -3.40 -18.32 14.41
N ARG A 38 -3.21 -17.68 15.56
CA ARG A 38 -4.25 -16.86 16.19
C ARG A 38 -4.52 -15.62 15.36
N MET A 39 -3.46 -14.97 14.88
CA MET A 39 -3.56 -13.79 14.02
C MET A 39 -4.28 -14.11 12.72
N ARG A 40 -3.87 -15.15 11.99
CA ARG A 40 -4.51 -15.61 10.75
C ARG A 40 -6.00 -15.88 10.97
N ARG A 41 -6.36 -16.69 11.98
CA ARG A 41 -7.76 -16.98 12.30
C ARG A 41 -8.58 -15.74 12.64
N HIS A 42 -8.00 -14.79 13.38
CA HIS A 42 -8.66 -13.52 13.69
C HIS A 42 -8.94 -12.71 12.43
N LEU A 43 -7.94 -12.56 11.56
CA LEU A 43 -8.04 -11.79 10.33
C LEU A 43 -9.04 -12.44 9.36
N THR A 44 -8.99 -13.76 9.16
CA THR A 44 -9.90 -14.45 8.22
C THR A 44 -11.34 -14.50 8.74
N ALA A 45 -11.56 -14.76 10.03
CA ALA A 45 -12.91 -14.88 10.58
C ALA A 45 -13.60 -13.54 10.81
N SER A 46 -12.87 -12.52 11.29
CA SER A 46 -13.47 -11.23 11.65
C SER A 46 -13.36 -10.17 10.57
N LYS A 47 -12.38 -10.31 9.66
CA LYS A 47 -11.98 -9.28 8.67
C LYS A 47 -11.68 -7.92 9.33
N LYS A 48 -11.28 -7.93 10.61
CA LYS A 48 -10.87 -6.75 11.38
C LYS A 48 -9.36 -6.81 11.63
N PRO A 49 -8.67 -5.66 11.64
CA PRO A 49 -7.25 -5.63 11.96
C PRO A 49 -6.94 -6.28 13.32
N PHE A 50 -5.77 -6.91 13.42
CA PHE A 50 -5.25 -7.46 14.66
C PHE A 50 -4.39 -6.41 15.36
N VAL A 51 -4.79 -5.99 16.57
CA VAL A 51 -4.03 -4.98 17.33
C VAL A 51 -2.84 -5.62 18.01
N VAL A 52 -1.63 -5.12 17.71
CA VAL A 52 -0.37 -5.62 18.28
C VAL A 52 -0.07 -4.91 19.60
N ILE A 53 0.04 -3.58 19.56
CA ILE A 53 0.40 -2.75 20.71
C ILE A 53 -0.14 -1.32 20.52
N SER A 54 -0.46 -0.65 21.61
CA SER A 54 -0.93 0.75 21.64
C SER A 54 0.06 1.67 22.36
N GLY A 55 -0.07 2.98 22.15
CA GLY A 55 0.82 3.98 22.74
C GLY A 55 2.12 4.19 21.96
N VAL A 56 2.13 3.84 20.68
CA VAL A 56 3.27 3.97 19.76
C VAL A 56 3.21 5.31 19.04
N SER A 57 4.33 6.05 19.03
CA SER A 57 4.47 7.26 18.22
C SER A 57 4.92 6.92 16.79
N VAL A 58 4.73 7.85 15.85
CA VAL A 58 5.20 7.69 14.46
C VAL A 58 6.71 7.48 14.41
N GLU A 59 7.47 8.18 15.25
CA GLU A 59 8.93 8.05 15.32
C GLU A 59 9.35 6.66 15.77
N VAL A 60 8.71 6.12 16.81
CA VAL A 60 8.99 4.78 17.33
C VAL A 60 8.59 3.70 16.30
N PHE A 61 7.46 3.89 15.63
CA PHE A 61 7.03 3.02 14.52
C PHE A 61 8.05 3.01 13.37
N ASN A 62 8.45 4.19 12.89
CA ASN A 62 9.38 4.33 11.79
C ASN A 62 10.79 3.81 12.11
N ALA A 63 11.20 3.87 13.37
CA ALA A 63 12.46 3.34 13.87
C ALA A 63 12.43 1.80 13.96
N TYR A 64 11.30 1.21 14.35
CA TYR A 64 11.15 -0.24 14.34
C TYR A 64 11.22 -0.81 12.92
N PHE A 65 10.52 -0.18 11.96
CA PHE A 65 10.55 -0.56 10.54
C PHE A 65 11.64 0.16 9.73
N GLU A 66 12.76 0.51 10.37
CA GLU A 66 13.94 0.98 9.62
C GLU A 66 14.66 -0.17 8.94
N ASP A 67 14.63 -1.35 9.55
CA ASP A 67 15.12 -2.63 9.02
C ASP A 67 13.97 -3.65 9.10
N ASP A 68 13.06 -3.60 8.12
CA ASP A 68 11.82 -4.40 8.17
C ASP A 68 12.05 -5.90 7.91
N GLU A 69 13.21 -6.29 7.37
CA GLU A 69 13.55 -7.68 7.06
C GLU A 69 13.59 -8.57 8.31
N ALA A 70 13.87 -7.97 9.46
CA ALA A 70 13.89 -8.66 10.76
C ALA A 70 12.51 -8.69 11.45
N ALA A 71 11.50 -7.97 10.93
CA ALA A 71 10.19 -7.95 11.54
C ALA A 71 9.43 -9.27 11.24
N PRO A 72 8.80 -9.91 12.24
CA PRO A 72 8.02 -11.13 12.01
C PRO A 72 6.84 -10.95 11.05
N VAL A 73 6.39 -9.70 10.88
CA VAL A 73 5.36 -9.29 9.93
C VAL A 73 5.89 -8.07 9.17
N ALA A 74 6.01 -8.19 7.85
CA ALA A 74 6.52 -7.14 6.98
C ALA A 74 5.63 -5.88 7.03
N LEU A 75 6.24 -4.71 6.82
CA LEU A 75 5.57 -3.40 6.91
C LEU A 75 4.35 -3.29 5.97
N ARG A 76 4.36 -3.99 4.82
CA ARG A 76 3.24 -3.97 3.87
C ARG A 76 1.91 -4.44 4.48
N PHE A 77 1.97 -5.27 5.51
CA PHE A 77 0.81 -5.81 6.23
C PHE A 77 0.47 -5.06 7.53
N VAL A 78 1.15 -3.96 7.82
CA VAL A 78 1.07 -3.25 9.10
C VAL A 78 0.68 -1.79 8.87
N ASP A 79 -0.11 -1.26 9.78
CA ASP A 79 -0.49 0.15 9.83
C ASP A 79 -0.37 0.71 11.25
N LEU A 80 -0.27 2.04 11.38
CA LEU A 80 -0.28 2.77 12.64
C LEU A 80 -1.52 3.65 12.73
N VAL A 81 -2.53 3.18 13.46
CA VAL A 81 -3.82 3.86 13.59
C VAL A 81 -4.02 4.33 15.02
N ASN A 82 -4.16 5.64 15.22
CA ASN A 82 -4.40 6.25 16.53
C ASN A 82 -3.38 5.79 17.61
N GLY A 83 -2.11 5.70 17.22
CA GLY A 83 -1.03 5.26 18.09
C GLY A 83 -1.05 3.76 18.43
N SER A 84 -1.79 2.95 17.66
CA SER A 84 -1.76 1.49 17.76
C SER A 84 -1.20 0.87 16.48
N ILE A 85 -0.24 -0.03 16.64
CA ILE A 85 0.21 -0.89 15.55
C ILE A 85 -0.85 -1.96 15.33
N ILE A 86 -1.33 -2.06 14.11
CA ILE A 86 -2.30 -3.06 13.69
C ILE A 86 -1.73 -3.85 12.51
N ILE A 87 -2.06 -5.14 12.47
CA ILE A 87 -1.83 -6.00 11.30
C ILE A 87 -3.13 -6.03 10.52
N THR A 88 -3.09 -5.65 9.25
CA THR A 88 -4.26 -5.51 8.38
C THR A 88 -4.47 -6.72 7.47
N ASP A 89 -3.39 -7.41 7.13
CA ASP A 89 -3.39 -8.64 6.34
C ASP A 89 -2.18 -9.54 6.67
N PHE A 90 -1.95 -10.59 5.88
CA PHE A 90 -0.78 -11.46 5.97
C PHE A 90 -0.48 -12.11 4.61
N PRO A 91 0.74 -12.65 4.40
CA PRO A 91 1.09 -13.27 3.12
C PRO A 91 0.38 -14.63 2.98
N SER A 92 -0.76 -14.64 2.30
CA SER A 92 -1.43 -15.88 1.85
C SER A 92 -0.88 -16.30 0.48
N GLU A 93 -1.07 -17.57 0.11
CA GLU A 93 -0.63 -18.06 -1.21
C GLU A 93 -1.33 -17.29 -2.34
N ALA A 94 -2.65 -17.12 -2.26
CA ALA A 94 -3.41 -16.32 -3.23
C ALA A 94 -2.86 -14.91 -3.38
N HIS A 95 -2.51 -14.26 -2.27
CA HIS A 95 -1.94 -12.93 -2.24
C HIS A 95 -0.57 -12.88 -2.95
N GLU A 96 0.36 -13.75 -2.56
CA GLU A 96 1.72 -13.74 -3.13
C GLU A 96 1.73 -14.13 -4.62
N TYR A 97 0.94 -15.14 -5.02
CA TYR A 97 0.82 -15.51 -6.43
C TYR A 97 0.19 -14.39 -7.26
N PHE A 98 -0.86 -13.72 -6.76
CA PHE A 98 -1.47 -12.61 -7.47
C PHE A 98 -0.48 -11.47 -7.71
N ILE A 99 0.29 -11.09 -6.69
CA ILE A 99 1.30 -10.04 -6.81
C ILE A 99 2.39 -10.44 -7.82
N GLY A 100 2.95 -11.65 -7.69
CA GLY A 100 4.00 -12.14 -8.59
C GLY A 100 3.54 -12.18 -10.04
N ASN A 101 2.30 -12.63 -10.27
CA ASN A 101 1.70 -12.65 -11.60
C ASN A 101 1.39 -11.23 -12.10
N PHE A 102 0.89 -10.33 -11.26
CA PHE A 102 0.64 -8.93 -11.65
C PHE A 102 1.93 -8.26 -12.10
N GLU A 103 3.01 -8.44 -11.35
CA GLU A 103 4.34 -7.92 -11.70
C GLU A 103 4.83 -8.47 -13.04
N SER A 104 4.70 -9.78 -13.26
CA SER A 104 5.08 -10.42 -14.53
C SER A 104 4.28 -9.85 -15.70
N GLU A 105 2.95 -9.83 -15.59
CA GLU A 105 2.04 -9.35 -16.64
C GLU A 105 2.24 -7.86 -16.93
N PHE A 106 2.41 -7.03 -15.91
CA PHE A 106 2.67 -5.60 -16.10
C PHE A 106 3.99 -5.36 -16.85
N LEU A 107 5.06 -6.06 -16.46
CA LEU A 107 6.36 -5.95 -17.12
C LEU A 107 6.32 -6.50 -18.55
N HIS A 108 5.58 -7.58 -18.81
CA HIS A 108 5.37 -8.09 -20.16
C HIS A 108 4.59 -7.09 -21.02
N ALA A 109 3.48 -6.56 -20.48
CA ALA A 109 2.63 -5.59 -21.14
C ALA A 109 3.36 -4.28 -21.49
N SER A 110 4.42 -3.93 -20.75
CA SER A 110 5.26 -2.77 -21.06
C SER A 110 6.04 -2.88 -22.37
N GLY A 111 6.22 -4.09 -22.90
CA GLY A 111 7.01 -4.37 -24.12
C GLY A 111 8.51 -4.53 -23.87
N ASN A 112 9.09 -3.78 -22.93
CA ASN A 112 10.48 -3.93 -22.53
C ASN A 112 10.65 -3.76 -21.01
N HIS A 113 10.62 -4.89 -20.29
CA HIS A 113 10.70 -4.94 -18.84
C HIS A 113 11.97 -4.29 -18.25
N LYS A 114 13.03 -4.08 -19.05
CA LYS A 114 14.30 -3.50 -18.57
C LYS A 114 14.22 -1.99 -18.35
N GLU A 115 13.23 -1.34 -18.93
CA GLU A 115 13.03 0.12 -18.83
C GLU A 115 12.15 0.51 -17.65
N VAL A 116 11.46 -0.48 -17.06
CA VAL A 116 10.57 -0.29 -15.92
C VAL A 116 11.27 -0.75 -14.66
N ARG A 117 11.44 0.16 -13.71
CA ARG A 117 11.89 -0.21 -12.37
C ARG A 117 10.72 -0.87 -11.65
N LYS A 118 10.92 -2.13 -11.25
CA LYS A 118 10.09 -2.84 -10.26
C LYS A 118 10.80 -2.81 -8.92
N SER A 119 10.07 -2.62 -7.84
CA SER A 119 10.68 -2.66 -6.49
C SER A 119 9.96 -3.53 -5.47
N GLY A 120 9.12 -4.47 -5.91
CA GLY A 120 8.42 -5.38 -5.00
C GLY A 120 7.82 -4.64 -3.80
N SER A 121 8.04 -5.16 -2.59
CA SER A 121 7.75 -4.43 -1.37
C SER A 121 8.77 -3.31 -1.14
N PHE A 122 8.37 -2.08 -1.46
CA PHE A 122 9.18 -0.88 -1.30
C PHE A 122 8.71 -0.06 -0.10
N THR A 123 9.57 0.10 0.91
CA THR A 123 9.30 0.96 2.07
C THR A 123 9.53 2.43 1.72
N ALA A 124 8.44 3.18 1.68
CA ALA A 124 8.42 4.59 1.32
C ALA A 124 8.28 5.50 2.55
N SER A 125 8.92 6.67 2.48
CA SER A 125 8.78 7.76 3.47
C SER A 125 8.29 9.04 2.80
N ARG A 126 7.33 9.72 3.43
CA ARG A 126 6.84 11.05 3.01
C ARG A 126 7.47 12.20 3.81
N GLY A 127 8.48 11.91 4.63
CA GLY A 127 9.16 12.88 5.48
C GLY A 127 8.86 12.71 6.98
N GLN A 128 9.36 13.65 7.78
CA GLN A 128 9.31 13.60 9.24
C GLN A 128 7.87 13.72 9.77
N GLY A 129 7.56 12.98 10.83
CA GLY A 129 6.24 13.00 11.48
C GLY A 129 5.15 12.23 10.72
N ILE A 130 5.50 11.58 9.60
CA ILE A 130 4.60 10.73 8.83
C ILE A 130 5.10 9.28 8.89
N MET A 131 4.20 8.34 9.14
CA MET A 131 4.55 6.92 9.15
C MET A 131 5.04 6.47 7.77
N LYS A 132 6.05 5.60 7.75
CA LYS A 132 6.46 4.84 6.56
C LYS A 132 5.35 3.87 6.15
N LYS A 133 5.31 3.50 4.87
CA LYS A 133 4.41 2.46 4.33
C LYS A 133 5.16 1.67 3.28
N ALA A 134 4.87 0.38 3.18
CA ALA A 134 5.30 -0.45 2.07
C ALA A 134 4.08 -0.90 1.26
N ALA A 135 4.19 -0.89 -0.07
CA ALA A 135 3.18 -1.47 -0.95
C ALA A 135 3.47 -2.95 -1.16
N ASP A 136 2.54 -3.64 -1.81
CA ASP A 136 2.74 -5.01 -2.26
C ASP A 136 3.60 -5.05 -3.53
N ALA A 137 3.35 -4.14 -4.46
CA ALA A 137 4.22 -3.90 -5.61
C ALA A 137 4.29 -2.41 -5.96
N THR A 138 5.45 -1.98 -6.44
CA THR A 138 5.66 -0.62 -6.94
C THR A 138 6.44 -0.61 -8.24
N PHE A 139 6.12 0.36 -9.09
CA PHE A 139 6.78 0.56 -10.38
C PHE A 139 7.10 2.04 -10.61
N GLY A 140 8.11 2.29 -11.43
CA GLY A 140 8.49 3.63 -11.84
C GLY A 140 9.64 3.65 -12.84
N PRO A 141 10.22 4.83 -13.10
CA PRO A 141 11.35 4.94 -14.02
C PRO A 141 12.65 4.37 -13.44
N MET A 142 13.51 3.91 -14.33
CA MET A 142 14.93 3.62 -14.05
C MET A 142 15.73 4.92 -13.96
N HIS A 143 16.95 4.86 -13.41
CA HIS A 143 17.84 6.02 -13.30
C HIS A 143 18.22 6.64 -14.66
N ASP A 144 18.29 5.83 -15.70
CA ASP A 144 18.73 6.16 -17.06
C ASP A 144 17.59 6.12 -18.10
N THR A 145 16.33 6.05 -17.66
CA THR A 145 15.16 6.10 -18.55
C THR A 145 15.25 7.27 -19.52
N LEU A 146 15.22 6.96 -20.83
CA LEU A 146 15.25 7.94 -21.91
C LEU A 146 14.10 8.95 -21.77
N ASN A 147 14.39 10.23 -22.00
CA ASN A 147 13.41 11.33 -21.97
C ASN A 147 12.65 11.51 -20.65
N ARG A 148 13.09 10.87 -19.55
CA ARG A 148 12.46 11.08 -18.23
C ARG A 148 12.48 12.56 -17.86
N GLY A 149 11.34 13.04 -17.38
CA GLY A 149 11.19 14.39 -16.87
C GLY A 149 12.05 14.65 -15.61
N PRO A 150 12.09 15.90 -15.15
CA PRO A 150 12.71 16.23 -13.88
C PRO A 150 11.98 15.51 -12.74
N ARG A 151 12.72 15.17 -11.68
CA ARG A 151 12.11 14.62 -10.47
C ARG A 151 11.05 15.61 -9.95
N PRO A 152 9.92 15.15 -9.41
CA PRO A 152 8.91 16.03 -8.86
C PRO A 152 9.53 16.84 -7.70
N THR A 153 9.51 18.16 -7.83
CA THR A 153 9.85 19.08 -6.75
C THR A 153 8.53 19.50 -6.10
N LEU A 154 8.33 19.20 -4.82
CA LEU A 154 7.24 19.82 -4.08
C LEU A 154 7.77 21.10 -3.43
N ASP A 155 7.33 22.23 -3.96
CA ASP A 155 7.18 23.45 -3.17
C ASP A 155 5.89 23.27 -2.33
N GLU A 156 5.99 23.60 -1.04
CA GLU A 156 4.95 23.54 0.02
C GLU A 156 4.94 22.30 0.95
N GLY A 157 5.41 22.50 2.20
CA GLY A 157 5.30 21.56 3.33
C GLY A 157 6.60 20.81 3.69
N PRO A 158 6.68 20.15 4.88
CA PRO A 158 7.88 19.41 5.28
C PRO A 158 8.27 18.43 4.17
N PRO A 159 9.57 18.28 3.85
CA PRO A 159 10.03 17.80 2.56
C PRO A 159 9.44 16.44 2.20
N ARG A 160 8.38 16.46 1.39
CA ARG A 160 7.84 15.34 0.62
C ARG A 160 8.77 15.08 -0.56
N VAL A 161 10.06 14.96 -0.28
CA VAL A 161 11.11 14.97 -1.31
C VAL A 161 11.38 13.53 -1.73
N LEU A 162 11.29 13.34 -3.03
CA LEU A 162 11.79 12.17 -3.73
C LEU A 162 13.33 12.20 -3.64
N ARG A 163 13.90 11.46 -2.67
CA ARG A 163 15.33 11.58 -2.29
C ARG A 163 16.25 11.02 -3.38
N ASP A 164 15.88 9.87 -3.95
CA ASP A 164 16.59 9.26 -5.07
C ASP A 164 15.63 8.83 -6.20
N VAL A 165 16.09 8.68 -7.45
CA VAL A 165 15.26 8.08 -8.51
C VAL A 165 14.82 6.67 -8.13
N SER A 166 15.62 5.94 -7.34
CA SER A 166 15.21 4.66 -6.77
C SER A 166 14.03 4.76 -5.80
N ASP A 167 13.59 5.95 -5.43
CA ASP A 167 12.36 6.14 -4.64
C ASP A 167 11.19 6.57 -5.53
N TRP A 168 11.40 6.72 -6.85
CA TRP A 168 10.39 7.27 -7.73
C TRP A 168 9.36 6.21 -8.09
N VAL A 169 8.25 6.22 -7.37
CA VAL A 169 7.08 5.38 -7.61
C VAL A 169 6.07 6.18 -8.43
N THR A 170 5.63 5.63 -9.56
CA THR A 170 4.54 6.16 -10.38
C THR A 170 3.30 5.28 -10.34
N LEU A 171 3.46 3.98 -10.05
CA LEU A 171 2.38 3.02 -9.81
C LEU A 171 2.62 2.28 -8.49
N ALA A 172 1.61 2.31 -7.61
CA ALA A 172 1.56 1.49 -6.40
C ALA A 172 0.38 0.50 -6.47
N VAL A 173 0.61 -0.74 -6.04
CA VAL A 173 -0.37 -1.82 -6.01
C VAL A 173 -0.50 -2.32 -4.58
N GLU A 174 -1.72 -2.41 -4.08
CA GLU A 174 -2.06 -2.99 -2.78
C GLU A 174 -3.11 -4.09 -2.98
N VAL A 175 -2.86 -5.26 -2.41
CA VAL A 175 -3.69 -6.45 -2.55
C VAL A 175 -4.16 -6.89 -1.17
N GLY A 176 -5.47 -7.05 -1.01
CA GLY A 176 -6.07 -7.56 0.23
C GLY A 176 -6.57 -8.97 0.04
N TYR A 177 -6.25 -9.86 0.97
CA TYR A 177 -6.85 -11.18 1.12
C TYR A 177 -7.79 -11.24 2.33
N ALA A 178 -7.27 -10.95 3.53
CA ALA A 178 -8.07 -10.83 4.75
C ALA A 178 -8.47 -9.39 5.06
N GLN A 179 -7.82 -8.42 4.42
CA GLN A 179 -8.03 -6.99 4.65
C GLN A 179 -9.40 -6.52 4.14
N ALA A 180 -10.06 -5.70 4.95
CA ALA A 180 -11.27 -5.00 4.55
C ALA A 180 -10.95 -3.84 3.57
N TRP A 181 -11.93 -3.48 2.74
CA TRP A 181 -11.82 -2.34 1.80
C TRP A 181 -11.41 -1.04 2.48
N THR A 182 -11.83 -0.79 3.72
CA THR A 182 -11.43 0.39 4.47
C THR A 182 -9.93 0.45 4.70
N GLY A 183 -9.28 -0.68 4.99
CA GLY A 183 -7.82 -0.75 5.11
C GLY A 183 -7.13 -0.49 3.78
N LEU A 184 -7.61 -1.11 2.69
CA LEU A 184 -7.05 -0.88 1.34
C LEU A 184 -7.17 0.59 0.93
N LEU A 185 -8.29 1.25 1.26
CA LEU A 185 -8.48 2.67 1.00
C LEU A 185 -7.54 3.54 1.82
N VAL A 186 -7.26 3.19 3.08
CA VAL A 186 -6.24 3.89 3.90
C VAL A 186 -4.86 3.77 3.27
N ALA A 187 -4.47 2.56 2.84
CA ALA A 187 -3.20 2.34 2.15
C ALA A 187 -3.13 3.13 0.82
N GLY A 188 -4.17 3.05 0.00
CA GLY A 188 -4.24 3.81 -1.25
C GLY A 188 -4.20 5.33 -1.03
N ASN A 189 -4.84 5.84 0.02
CA ASN A 189 -4.78 7.26 0.39
C ASN A 189 -3.39 7.69 0.86
N TRP A 190 -2.62 6.76 1.44
CA TRP A 190 -1.23 7.01 1.76
C TRP A 190 -0.42 7.23 0.47
N TRP A 191 -0.59 6.36 -0.52
CA TRP A 191 0.09 6.41 -1.82
C TRP A 191 -0.33 7.57 -2.71
N SER A 192 -1.61 7.95 -2.72
CA SER A 192 -2.07 9.13 -3.47
C SER A 192 -1.47 10.45 -2.94
N ASN A 193 -0.96 10.42 -1.72
CA ASN A 193 -0.25 11.52 -1.09
C ASN A 193 1.29 11.41 -1.23
N TYR A 194 1.80 10.34 -1.86
CA TYR A 194 3.22 10.16 -2.16
C TYR A 194 3.56 10.88 -3.47
N VAL A 195 4.64 11.67 -3.46
CA VAL A 195 5.00 12.46 -4.63
C VAL A 195 5.47 11.56 -5.77
N GLY A 196 4.99 11.84 -6.99
CA GLY A 196 5.35 11.06 -8.18
C GLY A 196 4.37 9.93 -8.51
N VAL A 197 3.55 9.47 -7.55
CA VAL A 197 2.50 8.48 -7.83
C VAL A 197 1.48 9.06 -8.79
N LYS A 198 1.14 8.28 -9.81
CA LYS A 198 0.17 8.58 -10.87
C LYS A 198 -0.94 7.55 -10.96
N TYR A 199 -0.67 6.34 -10.51
CA TYR A 199 -1.64 5.26 -10.45
C TYR A 199 -1.59 4.57 -9.08
N VAL A 200 -2.78 4.25 -8.55
CA VAL A 200 -2.93 3.35 -7.41
C VAL A 200 -3.91 2.26 -7.80
N VAL A 201 -3.49 1.00 -7.68
CA VAL A 201 -4.35 -0.17 -7.86
C VAL A 201 -4.63 -0.77 -6.49
N LEU A 202 -5.92 -0.90 -6.16
CA LEU A 202 -6.38 -1.64 -4.99
C LEU A 202 -7.11 -2.88 -5.48
N ALA A 203 -6.71 -4.05 -5.01
CA ALA A 203 -7.35 -5.31 -5.35
C ALA A 203 -7.71 -6.09 -4.07
N ARG A 204 -8.79 -6.86 -4.14
CA ARG A 204 -9.17 -7.81 -3.10
C ARG A 204 -9.43 -9.17 -3.72
N ILE A 205 -8.68 -10.17 -3.27
CA ILE A 205 -8.76 -11.55 -3.73
C ILE A 205 -9.27 -12.45 -2.60
N ASP A 206 -10.06 -13.47 -2.95
CA ASP A 206 -10.47 -14.49 -1.99
C ASP A 206 -9.42 -15.59 -1.80
N GLU A 207 -9.71 -16.54 -0.91
CA GLU A 207 -8.77 -17.59 -0.49
C GLU A 207 -8.40 -18.54 -1.61
N GLU A 208 -9.33 -18.77 -2.51
CA GLU A 208 -9.24 -19.77 -3.57
C GLU A 208 -8.88 -19.13 -4.92
N ALA A 209 -8.56 -17.83 -4.93
CA ALA A 209 -8.34 -17.02 -6.14
C ALA A 209 -9.46 -17.21 -7.19
N THR A 210 -10.71 -17.25 -6.75
CA THR A 210 -11.89 -17.41 -7.60
C THR A 210 -12.63 -16.11 -7.84
N THR A 211 -12.44 -15.13 -6.96
CA THR A 211 -13.06 -13.82 -7.07
C THR A 211 -12.03 -12.71 -6.87
N LEU A 212 -12.18 -11.64 -7.65
CA LEU A 212 -11.36 -10.44 -7.56
C LEU A 212 -12.27 -9.22 -7.60
N GLU A 213 -12.10 -8.33 -6.63
CA GLU A 213 -12.65 -6.98 -6.70
C GLU A 213 -11.49 -5.99 -6.85
N TYR A 214 -11.65 -4.97 -7.69
CA TYR A 214 -10.55 -4.06 -7.98
C TYR A 214 -11.02 -2.61 -8.13
N ARG A 215 -10.09 -1.69 -7.90
CA ARG A 215 -10.22 -0.25 -8.14
C ARG A 215 -8.90 0.31 -8.64
N LEU A 216 -8.95 1.00 -9.77
CA LEU A 216 -7.85 1.81 -10.31
C LEU A 216 -8.14 3.28 -10.01
N TYR A 217 -7.12 3.99 -9.52
CA TYR A 217 -7.16 5.42 -9.28
C TYR A 217 -6.08 6.11 -10.11
N GLU A 218 -6.46 7.16 -10.83
CA GLU A 218 -5.54 8.07 -11.50
C GLU A 218 -5.28 9.29 -10.63
N ILE A 219 -4.02 9.50 -10.27
CA ILE A 219 -3.59 10.56 -9.35
C ILE A 219 -3.13 11.77 -10.17
N VAL A 220 -4.09 12.67 -10.43
CA VAL A 220 -3.83 13.93 -11.13
C VAL A 220 -3.12 14.92 -10.19
N LEU A 221 -3.57 14.99 -8.94
CA LEU A 221 -3.02 15.84 -7.88
C LEU A 221 -2.74 15.01 -6.64
N VAL A 222 -1.64 15.33 -5.95
CA VAL A 222 -1.30 14.73 -4.66
C VAL A 222 -2.38 15.13 -3.65
N GLY A 223 -2.99 14.15 -3.00
CA GLY A 223 -4.10 14.39 -2.07
C GLY A 223 -4.90 13.12 -1.82
N ASP A 224 -6.08 13.28 -1.23
CA ASP A 224 -6.95 12.14 -0.95
C ASP A 224 -7.45 11.46 -2.23
N LEU A 225 -7.70 10.15 -2.15
CA LEU A 225 -8.22 9.38 -3.29
C LEU A 225 -9.53 9.98 -3.81
N ALA A 226 -9.58 10.26 -5.11
CA ALA A 226 -10.81 10.61 -5.81
C ALA A 226 -11.71 9.37 -6.01
N VAL A 227 -12.77 9.50 -6.80
CA VAL A 227 -13.52 8.34 -7.30
C VAL A 227 -12.58 7.51 -8.20
N PRO A 228 -12.58 6.17 -8.10
CA PRO A 228 -11.74 5.35 -8.97
C PRO A 228 -12.12 5.56 -10.45
N SER A 229 -11.11 5.61 -11.33
CA SER A 229 -11.30 5.73 -12.78
C SER A 229 -11.86 4.45 -13.38
N GLN A 230 -11.54 3.30 -12.77
CA GLN A 230 -12.09 2.00 -13.11
C GLN A 230 -12.30 1.19 -11.83
N GLN A 231 -13.39 0.44 -11.76
CA GLN A 231 -13.63 -0.50 -10.67
C GLN A 231 -14.53 -1.64 -11.14
N GLY A 232 -14.41 -2.79 -10.50
CA GLY A 232 -15.26 -3.93 -10.84
C GLY A 232 -15.07 -5.12 -9.91
N THR A 233 -15.85 -6.14 -10.21
CA THR A 233 -15.75 -7.47 -9.62
C THR A 233 -15.74 -8.45 -10.77
N LEU A 234 -14.89 -9.47 -10.68
CA LEU A 234 -14.85 -10.56 -11.64
C LEU A 234 -14.66 -11.89 -10.92
N THR A 235 -15.11 -12.96 -11.57
CA THR A 235 -14.91 -14.34 -11.15
C THR A 235 -14.06 -15.08 -12.17
N VAL A 236 -13.39 -16.14 -11.74
CA VAL A 236 -12.51 -16.92 -12.63
C VAL A 236 -13.26 -17.58 -13.80
N GLU A 237 -14.58 -17.75 -13.66
CA GLU A 237 -15.48 -18.34 -14.66
C GLU A 237 -16.09 -17.29 -15.60
N ASP A 238 -15.76 -16.01 -15.42
CA ASP A 238 -16.25 -14.95 -16.29
C ASP A 238 -15.75 -15.17 -17.72
N ASP A 239 -16.60 -14.83 -18.69
CA ASP A 239 -16.24 -14.91 -20.11
C ASP A 239 -15.35 -13.73 -20.50
N ALA A 240 -14.12 -14.01 -20.94
CA ALA A 240 -13.17 -13.01 -21.41
C ALA A 240 -13.73 -12.14 -22.55
N ALA A 241 -14.73 -12.64 -23.30
CA ALA A 241 -15.39 -11.87 -24.36
C ALA A 241 -16.49 -10.92 -23.85
N ALA A 242 -16.94 -11.06 -22.60
CA ALA A 242 -18.12 -10.37 -22.06
C ALA A 242 -17.80 -9.11 -21.23
N GLY A 243 -16.55 -8.91 -20.80
CA GLY A 243 -16.16 -7.76 -19.97
C GLY A 243 -14.74 -7.27 -20.27
N ASP A 244 -14.58 -5.94 -20.38
CA ASP A 244 -13.26 -5.32 -20.41
C ASP A 244 -12.72 -5.15 -18.97
N HIS A 245 -12.02 -6.18 -18.50
CA HIS A 245 -11.32 -6.20 -17.21
C HIS A 245 -9.84 -5.81 -17.35
N THR A 246 -9.50 -5.08 -18.40
CA THR A 246 -8.13 -4.63 -18.67
C THR A 246 -7.86 -3.35 -17.90
N LEU A 247 -6.82 -3.35 -17.06
CA LEU A 247 -6.24 -2.11 -16.54
C LEU A 247 -5.26 -1.55 -17.57
N ARG A 248 -5.44 -0.28 -17.92
CA ARG A 248 -4.61 0.41 -18.91
C ARG A 248 -3.78 1.50 -18.25
N PHE A 249 -2.47 1.41 -18.38
CA PHE A 249 -1.52 2.41 -17.89
C PHE A 249 -0.79 3.07 -19.05
N ASP A 250 -0.71 4.39 -19.09
CA ASP A 250 0.13 5.09 -20.07
C ASP A 250 1.61 4.89 -19.68
N THR A 251 2.37 4.25 -20.57
CA THR A 251 3.77 3.90 -20.31
C THR A 251 4.64 5.14 -20.14
N ARG A 252 4.32 6.27 -20.82
CA ARG A 252 5.05 7.52 -20.62
C ARG A 252 4.83 8.04 -19.21
N VAL A 253 3.62 7.93 -18.69
CA VAL A 253 3.29 8.33 -17.31
C VAL A 253 4.00 7.44 -16.29
N VAL A 254 3.99 6.11 -16.49
CA VAL A 254 4.71 5.16 -15.63
C VAL A 254 6.21 5.46 -15.60
N LEU A 255 6.80 5.81 -16.75
CA LEU A 255 8.21 6.16 -16.89
C LEU A 255 8.53 7.63 -16.58
N ALA A 256 7.54 8.40 -16.13
CA ALA A 256 7.67 9.85 -15.90
C ALA A 256 8.24 10.64 -17.09
N ILE A 257 7.91 10.21 -18.31
CA ILE A 257 8.26 10.87 -19.57
C ILE A 257 7.16 11.90 -19.90
N PRO A 258 7.51 13.17 -20.16
CA PRO A 258 6.57 14.18 -20.60
C PRO A 258 5.78 13.77 -21.86
N PRO A 259 4.51 14.22 -21.99
CA PRO A 259 3.71 13.96 -23.18
C PRO A 259 4.41 14.38 -24.47
N GLY A 260 4.31 13.56 -25.51
CA GLY A 260 4.86 13.84 -26.84
C GLY A 260 6.35 13.55 -27.00
N LEU A 261 7.05 13.13 -25.95
CA LEU A 261 8.41 12.60 -26.08
C LEU A 261 8.37 11.10 -26.37
N ASP A 262 9.42 10.62 -27.05
CA ASP A 262 9.56 9.23 -27.44
C ASP A 262 9.77 8.35 -26.21
N LEU A 263 9.14 7.17 -26.24
CA LEU A 263 9.41 6.09 -25.31
C LEU A 263 10.77 5.45 -25.62
N PRO A 264 11.40 4.79 -24.63
CA PRO A 264 12.52 3.90 -24.91
C PRO A 264 12.18 2.85 -25.99
N PRO A 265 13.17 2.36 -26.76
CA PRO A 265 12.94 1.35 -27.78
C PRO A 265 12.20 0.12 -27.24
N GLN A 266 11.29 -0.42 -28.05
CA GLN A 266 10.52 -1.64 -27.79
C GLN A 266 9.49 -1.53 -26.65
N MET A 267 9.26 -0.34 -26.11
CA MET A 267 8.15 -0.10 -25.19
C MET A 267 6.82 0.02 -25.95
N ASN A 268 5.76 -0.50 -25.36
CA ASN A 268 4.39 -0.24 -25.79
C ASN A 268 3.93 1.13 -25.28
N ASP A 269 3.03 1.80 -26.02
CA ASP A 269 2.45 3.08 -25.56
C ASP A 269 1.63 2.91 -24.28
N PHE A 270 1.04 1.72 -24.09
CA PHE A 270 0.23 1.38 -22.93
C PHE A 270 0.59 0.00 -22.40
N CYS A 271 0.71 -0.12 -21.07
CA CYS A 271 0.69 -1.41 -20.39
C CYS A 271 -0.77 -1.81 -20.16
N ASN A 272 -1.23 -2.85 -20.84
CA ASN A 272 -2.58 -3.42 -20.68
C ASN A 272 -2.48 -4.70 -19.86
N VAL A 273 -3.02 -4.71 -18.64
CA VAL A 273 -3.04 -5.88 -17.74
C VAL A 273 -4.46 -6.43 -17.67
N ASN A 274 -4.67 -7.64 -18.20
CA ASN A 274 -5.97 -8.31 -18.12
C ASN A 274 -6.14 -8.99 -16.75
N LEU A 275 -7.08 -8.48 -15.95
CA LEU A 275 -7.29 -8.99 -14.58
C LEU A 275 -7.96 -10.37 -14.54
N LEU A 276 -8.69 -10.78 -15.58
CA LEU A 276 -9.26 -12.13 -15.65
C LEU A 276 -8.17 -13.17 -15.89
N ASP A 277 -7.30 -12.92 -16.87
CA ASP A 277 -6.15 -13.80 -17.15
C ASP A 277 -5.26 -13.91 -15.91
N LEU A 278 -5.02 -12.79 -15.23
CA LEU A 278 -4.27 -12.72 -13.98
C LEU A 278 -4.92 -13.57 -12.86
N LEU A 279 -6.24 -13.48 -12.68
CA LEU A 279 -6.95 -14.28 -11.68
C LEU A 279 -6.89 -15.78 -12.01
N GLN A 280 -7.08 -16.14 -13.28
CA GLN A 280 -7.00 -17.52 -13.76
C GLN A 280 -5.59 -18.12 -13.57
N GLU A 281 -4.54 -17.36 -13.86
CA GLU A 281 -3.15 -17.78 -13.64
C GLU A 281 -2.83 -17.91 -12.14
N THR A 282 -3.34 -17.00 -11.32
CA THR A 282 -3.21 -17.07 -9.86
C THR A 282 -3.83 -18.36 -9.32
N ARG A 283 -5.07 -18.66 -9.73
CA ARG A 283 -5.74 -19.91 -9.34
C ARG A 283 -4.98 -21.14 -9.80
N ARG A 284 -4.45 -21.14 -11.03
CA ARG A 284 -3.63 -22.23 -11.58
C ARG A 284 -2.36 -22.44 -10.77
N SER A 285 -1.70 -21.35 -10.38
CA SER A 285 -0.48 -21.38 -9.56
C SER A 285 -0.76 -21.97 -8.18
N MET A 286 -1.90 -21.63 -7.57
CA MET A 286 -2.34 -22.20 -6.29
C MET A 286 -2.64 -23.71 -6.36
N ILE A 287 -3.14 -24.21 -7.48
CA ILE A 287 -3.44 -25.65 -7.65
C ILE A 287 -2.16 -26.48 -7.88
N ASN A 288 -1.13 -25.87 -8.48
CA ASN A 288 0.06 -26.57 -8.93
C ASN A 288 1.29 -26.43 -8.01
N GLY A 289 1.28 -25.47 -7.07
CA GLY A 289 2.33 -25.26 -6.07
C GLY A 289 2.19 -26.16 -4.85
#